data_AF-A0ABD0RGD4-F1
#
_entry.id   AF-A0ABD0RGD4-F1
#
_cell.length_a   1.000
_cell.length_b   1.000
_cell.length_c   1.000
_cell.angle_alpha   90.00
_cell.angle_beta   90.00
_cell.angle_gamma   90.00
#
_symmetry.space_group_name_H-M   'P 1'
#
loop_
_entity.id
_entity.type
_entity.pdbx_description
1 polymer ?
#
loop_
_entity_poly.entity_id
_entity_poly.type
_entity_poly.pdbx_seq_one_letter_code
_entity_poly.pdbx_strand_id
1 'polypeptide(L)' 'SIFAMSQCTSDSDGFLIIGCMARGFSPADSVTFKWMDYTKKQLSDFVQYPAFGRNGDYTKVSHMR' A
#
# COMPACT_ATOMS: atom_id res chain seq x y z
N SER A 1 0.22 -8.67 1.03
CA SER A 1 -0.62 -8.77 2.25
C SER A 1 -1.40 -7.49 2.47
N ILE A 2 -2.63 -7.59 2.97
CA ILE A 2 -3.48 -6.46 3.36
C ILE A 2 -3.46 -6.34 4.89
N PHE A 3 -3.43 -5.12 5.43
CA PHE A 3 -3.34 -4.85 6.86
C PHE A 3 -4.03 -3.53 7.21
N ALA A 4 -4.53 -3.42 8.44
CA ALA A 4 -5.05 -2.16 8.97
C ALA A 4 -3.90 -1.28 9.45
N MET A 5 -4.05 0.03 9.31
CA MET A 5 -3.10 1.05 9.72
C MET A 5 -3.82 2.14 10.51
N SER A 6 -3.14 2.64 11.53
CA SER A 6 -3.54 3.84 12.26
C SER A 6 -2.66 5.01 11.83
N GLN A 7 -3.25 6.19 11.63
CA GLN A 7 -2.45 7.40 11.48
C GLN A 7 -1.74 7.71 12.79
N CYS A 8 -0.48 8.18 12.71
CA CYS A 8 0.27 8.62 13.88
C CYS A 8 -0.04 10.07 14.30
N THR A 9 -1.05 10.69 13.68
CA THR A 9 -1.48 12.05 13.97
C THR A 9 -2.52 12.05 15.10
N SER A 10 -2.55 13.12 15.87
CA SER A 10 -3.50 13.32 16.97
C SER A 10 -4.95 13.49 16.48
N ASP A 11 -5.14 13.70 15.18
CA ASP A 11 -6.39 14.04 14.51
C ASP A 11 -7.09 12.78 13.97
N SER A 12 -7.06 11.70 14.75
CA SER A 12 -7.67 10.44 14.33
C SER A 12 -9.18 10.52 14.54
N ASP A 13 -9.92 10.89 13.49
CA ASP A 13 -11.38 10.76 13.40
C ASP A 13 -11.87 9.28 13.46
N GLY A 14 -11.10 8.38 14.06
CA GLY A 14 -11.43 6.96 14.22
C GLY A 14 -11.30 6.12 12.96
N PHE A 15 -10.81 6.68 11.85
CA PHE A 15 -10.69 5.94 10.59
C PHE A 15 -9.48 5.01 10.58
N LEU A 16 -9.75 3.70 10.49
CA LEU A 16 -8.75 2.69 10.16
C LEU A 16 -8.43 2.76 8.66
N ILE A 17 -7.17 2.97 8.33
CA ILE A 17 -6.71 2.97 6.94
C ILE A 17 -6.36 1.54 6.52
N ILE A 18 -6.70 1.16 5.28
CA ILE A 18 -6.28 -0.13 4.72
C ILE A 18 -4.98 0.04 3.92
N GLY A 19 -3.95 -0.70 4.33
CA GLY A 19 -2.66 -0.80 3.67
C GLY A 19 -2.49 -2.12 2.91
N CYS A 20 -1.71 -2.08 1.84
CA CYS A 20 -1.28 -3.24 1.07
C CYS A 20 0.25 -3.22 0.93
N MET A 21 0.88 -4.37 1.13
CA MET A 21 2.32 -4.54 1.12
C MET A 21 2.73 -5.75 0.30
N ALA A 22 3.73 -5.54 -0.57
CA ALA A 22 4.41 -6.58 -1.31
C ALA A 22 5.89 -6.62 -0.87
N ARG A 23 6.47 -7.81 -0.73
CA ARG A 23 7.87 -8.04 -0.32
C ARG A 23 8.48 -9.16 -1.17
N GLY A 24 9.80 -9.27 -1.22
CA GLY A 24 10.49 -10.36 -1.90
C GLY A 24 10.44 -10.30 -3.43
N PHE A 25 10.25 -9.11 -4.01
CA PHE A 25 10.22 -8.92 -5.46
C PHE A 25 11.48 -8.23 -5.97
N SER A 26 11.76 -8.42 -7.26
CA SER A 26 12.86 -7.78 -7.99
C SER A 26 12.53 -7.77 -9.49
N PRO A 27 12.86 -6.72 -10.25
CA PRO A 27 13.50 -5.46 -9.84
C PRO A 27 12.57 -4.53 -9.04
N ALA A 28 13.10 -3.42 -8.51
CA ALA A 28 12.37 -2.49 -7.62
C ALA A 28 11.08 -1.90 -8.22
N ASP A 29 10.99 -1.85 -9.55
CA ASP A 29 9.88 -1.32 -10.35
C ASP A 29 8.90 -2.40 -10.86
N SER A 30 9.16 -3.68 -10.57
CA SER A 30 8.36 -4.81 -11.09
C SER A 30 6.93 -4.91 -10.56
N VAL A 31 6.61 -4.22 -9.45
CA VAL A 31 5.30 -4.32 -8.79
C VAL A 31 4.56 -2.99 -8.80
N THR A 32 3.30 -3.04 -9.26
CA THR A 32 2.35 -1.92 -9.24
C THR A 32 1.11 -2.31 -8.46
N PHE A 33 0.65 -1.43 -7.56
CA PHE A 33 -0.59 -1.65 -6.82
C PHE A 33 -1.81 -1.23 -7.64
N LYS A 34 -2.88 -2.01 -7.52
CA LYS A 34 -4.22 -1.67 -8.00
C LYS A 34 -5.19 -1.91 -6.85
N TRP A 35 -5.99 -0.90 -6.54
CA TRP A 35 -7.06 -0.99 -5.56
C TRP A 35 -8.40 -1.15 -6.28
N MET A 36 -9.23 -2.05 -5.78
CA MET A 36 -10.55 -2.33 -6.32
C MET A 36 -11.56 -2.38 -5.18
N ASP A 37 -12.78 -1.88 -5.42
CA ASP A 37 -13.89 -2.10 -4.52
C ASP A 37 -14.52 -3.49 -4.72
N TYR A 38 -15.56 -3.78 -3.93
CA TYR A 38 -16.31 -5.03 -3.99
C TYR A 38 -17.01 -5.26 -5.35
N THR A 39 -17.25 -4.21 -6.13
CA THR A 39 -17.83 -4.26 -7.48
C THR A 39 -16.77 -4.45 -8.57
N LYS A 40 -15.49 -4.59 -8.19
CA LYS A 40 -14.31 -4.62 -9.08
C LYS A 40 -14.06 -3.30 -9.81
N LYS A 41 -14.62 -2.19 -9.32
CA LYS A 41 -14.30 -0.86 -9.83
C LYS A 41 -12.93 -0.45 -9.30
N GLN A 42 -12.09 0.06 -10.19
CA GLN A 42 -10.78 0.56 -9.80
C GLN A 42 -10.90 1.83 -8.96
N LEU A 43 -10.21 1.84 -7.82
CA LEU A 43 -10.10 2.98 -6.93
C LEU A 43 -8.83 3.77 -7.30
N SER A 44 -8.95 5.09 -7.38
CA SER A 44 -7.84 6.00 -7.72
C SER A 44 -7.29 6.76 -6.52
N ASP A 45 -8.04 6.82 -5.42
CA ASP A 45 -7.64 7.58 -4.23
C ASP A 45 -6.80 6.73 -3.28
N PHE A 46 -5.54 6.53 -3.68
CA PHE A 46 -4.57 5.79 -2.89
C PHE A 46 -3.18 6.42 -3.02
N VAL A 47 -2.37 6.21 -2.00
CA VAL A 47 -0.96 6.60 -1.99
C VAL A 47 -0.11 5.37 -2.23
N GLN A 48 0.92 5.50 -3.06
CA GLN A 48 1.92 4.46 -3.29
C GLN A 48 3.30 5.01 -2.95
N TYR A 49 4.02 4.29 -2.09
CA TYR A 49 5.39 4.65 -1.73
C TYR A 49 6.40 4.01 -2.69
N PRO A 50 7.58 4.62 -2.88
CA PRO A 50 8.69 3.98 -3.57
C PRO A 50 9.04 2.62 -2.96
N ALA A 51 9.54 1.72 -3.78
CA ALA A 51 10.09 0.46 -3.28
C ALA A 51 11.36 0.73 -2.47
N PHE A 52 11.55 -0.02 -1.39
CA PHE A 52 12.73 0.03 -0.53
C PHE A 52 13.25 -1.38 -0.27
N GLY A 53 14.54 -1.52 -0.01
CA GLY A 53 15.21 -2.82 0.08
C GLY A 53 16.48 -2.84 -0.76
N ARG A 54 17.12 -4.00 -0.84
CA ARG A 54 18.40 -4.17 -1.56
C ARG A 54 18.61 -5.62 -1.96
N ASN A 55 19.58 -5.85 -2.86
CA ASN A 55 20.02 -7.18 -3.27
C ASN A 55 18.89 -8.09 -3.79
N GLY A 56 17.92 -7.52 -4.51
CA GLY A 56 16.80 -8.28 -5.07
C GLY A 56 15.70 -8.64 -4.07
N ASP A 57 15.75 -8.13 -2.85
CA ASP A 57 14.66 -8.23 -1.88
C ASP A 57 14.07 -6.84 -1.63
N TYR A 58 13.12 -6.46 -2.49
CA TYR A 58 12.41 -5.19 -2.39
C TYR A 58 11.04 -5.36 -1.73
N THR A 59 10.66 -4.31 -1.01
CA THR A 59 9.35 -4.12 -0.38
C THR A 59 8.72 -2.85 -0.93
N LYS A 60 7.40 -2.89 -1.15
CA LYS A 60 6.61 -1.73 -1.56
C LYS A 60 5.31 -1.72 -0.77
N VAL A 61 4.84 -0.52 -0.46
CA VAL A 61 3.62 -0.29 0.33
C VAL A 61 2.73 0.69 -0.40
N SER A 62 1.42 0.46 -0.34
CA SER A 62 0.39 1.40 -0.75
C SER A 62 -0.73 1.40 0.27
N HIS A 63 -1.47 2.50 0.38
CA HIS A 63 -2.68 2.57 1.22
C HIS A 63 -3.77 3.40 0.56
N MET A 64 -5.02 3.07 0.90
CA MET A 64 -6.19 3.88 0.57
C MET A 64 -6.20 5.15 1.42
N ARG A 65 -6.62 6.29 0.87
CA ARG A 65 -6.89 7.47 1.70
C ARG A 65 -8.22 7.35 2.43
#